data_AF-A0A9W3X8Z4-F1
#
_entry.id   AF-A0A9W3X8Z4-F1
#
_cell.length_a   1.000
_cell.length_b   1.000
_cell.length_c   1.000
_cell.angle_alpha   90.00
_cell.angle_beta   90.00
_cell.angle_gamma   90.00
#
_symmetry.space_group_name_H-M   'P 1'
#
loop_
_entity.id
_entity.type
_entity.pdbx_description
1 polymer ?
#
loop_
_entity_poly.entity_id
_entity_poly.type
_entity_poly.pdbx_seq_one_letter_code
_entity_poly.pdbx_strand_id
1 'polypeptide(L)'
;MSTQWEDLDSQYSGVLGHIDKADQKADQNKYKFLTPSLNAAKNSWKTLKTDVVTLQEGIKIAEKKEQDFLKQLRPANVFYFYKKIHNAYTFEIKTGTNAPNASYKVMNLTKNTVHNMWSGGANTNMWADWLSFNPNDEFAVVAVVDGKEYVVYKDKVQNIMN
;
A
#
# COMPACT_ATOMS: atom_id res chain seq x y z
N MET A 1 2.63 -22.01 1.57
CA MET A 1 1.59 -22.39 2.55
C MET A 1 0.88 -23.70 2.23
N SER A 2 0.51 -24.05 0.98
CA SER A 2 -0.21 -25.33 0.68
C SER A 2 0.50 -26.58 1.22
N THR A 3 1.79 -26.75 0.86
CA THR A 3 2.62 -27.89 1.31
C THR A 3 2.72 -28.01 2.83
N GLN A 4 2.76 -26.89 3.56
CA GLN A 4 2.84 -26.90 5.02
C GLN A 4 1.54 -27.38 5.67
N TRP A 5 0.39 -27.07 5.05
CA TRP A 5 -0.90 -27.55 5.52
C TRP A 5 -1.12 -29.03 5.20
N GLU A 6 -0.68 -29.49 4.02
CA GLU A 6 -0.70 -30.90 3.63
C GLU A 6 0.19 -31.76 4.55
N ASP A 7 1.39 -31.27 4.88
CA ASP A 7 2.30 -31.94 5.81
C ASP A 7 1.69 -32.03 7.23
N LEU A 8 1.02 -30.97 7.69
CA LEU A 8 0.33 -30.96 8.98
C LEU A 8 -0.82 -31.97 9.02
N ASP A 9 -1.64 -32.02 7.97
CA ASP A 9 -2.75 -32.96 7.86
C ASP A 9 -2.28 -34.43 7.89
N SER A 10 -1.20 -34.72 7.14
CA SER A 10 -0.55 -36.03 7.13
C SER A 10 0.01 -36.41 8.51
N GLN A 11 0.67 -35.47 9.20
CA GLN A 11 1.20 -35.69 10.55
C GLN A 11 0.09 -35.97 11.57
N TYR A 12 -1.02 -35.23 11.53
CA TYR A 12 -2.16 -35.45 12.44
C TYR A 12 -2.84 -36.80 12.18
N SER A 13 -2.98 -37.20 10.92
CA SER A 13 -3.47 -38.53 10.54
C SER A 13 -2.57 -39.66 11.10
N GLY A 14 -1.25 -39.47 11.05
CA GLY A 14 -0.30 -40.40 11.66
C GLY A 14 -0.41 -40.49 13.19
N VAL A 15 -0.62 -39.36 13.87
CA VAL A 15 -0.84 -39.31 15.33
C VAL A 15 -2.11 -40.07 15.72
N LEU A 16 -3.21 -39.89 14.97
CA LEU A 16 -4.46 -40.63 15.20
C LEU A 16 -4.24 -42.15 15.10
N GLY A 17 -3.54 -42.62 14.08
CA GLY A 17 -3.21 -44.04 13.95
C GLY A 17 -2.31 -44.58 15.08
N HIS A 18 -1.46 -43.74 15.68
CA HIS A 18 -0.69 -44.11 16.86
C HIS A 18 -1.54 -44.16 18.14
N ILE A 19 -2.54 -43.29 18.26
CA ILE A 19 -3.51 -43.31 19.37
C ILE A 19 -4.33 -44.61 19.32
N ASP A 20 -4.87 -44.98 18.15
CA ASP A 20 -5.66 -46.21 17.98
C ASP A 20 -4.89 -47.46 18.39
N LYS A 21 -3.60 -47.54 18.00
CA LYS A 21 -2.70 -48.65 18.39
C LYS A 21 -2.36 -48.64 19.88
N ALA A 22 -2.17 -47.44 20.46
CA ALA A 22 -1.89 -47.32 21.89
C ALA A 22 -3.11 -47.71 22.74
N ASP A 23 -4.33 -47.43 22.26
CA ASP A 23 -5.55 -47.70 23.04
C ASP A 23 -5.78 -49.20 23.30
N GLN A 24 -5.30 -50.06 22.40
CA GLN A 24 -5.34 -51.52 22.54
C GLN A 24 -4.44 -52.07 23.67
N LYS A 25 -3.56 -51.24 24.25
CA LYS A 25 -2.63 -51.66 25.30
C LYS A 25 -3.28 -51.54 26.69
N ALA A 26 -3.00 -52.51 27.56
CA ALA A 26 -3.42 -52.49 28.98
C ALA A 26 -2.56 -51.58 29.88
N ASP A 27 -1.44 -51.05 29.38
CA ASP A 27 -0.54 -50.17 30.13
C ASP A 27 -1.19 -48.82 30.45
N GLN A 28 -1.15 -48.41 31.72
CA GLN A 28 -1.65 -47.12 32.18
C GLN A 28 -0.87 -45.93 31.58
N ASN A 29 0.37 -46.14 31.13
CA ASN A 29 1.22 -45.13 30.51
C ASN A 29 1.19 -45.18 28.97
N LYS A 30 0.22 -45.88 28.37
CA LYS A 30 0.16 -46.14 26.91
C LYS A 30 0.25 -44.90 26.01
N TYR A 31 -0.05 -43.71 26.54
CA TYR A 31 0.01 -42.43 25.80
C TYR A 31 1.21 -41.53 26.13
N LYS A 32 2.10 -41.93 27.06
CA LYS A 32 3.23 -41.09 27.52
C LYS A 32 4.17 -40.67 26.38
N PHE A 33 4.21 -41.43 25.29
CA PHE A 33 4.99 -41.11 24.09
C PHE A 33 4.51 -39.85 23.36
N LEU A 34 3.24 -39.43 23.54
CA LEU A 34 2.68 -38.23 22.90
C LEU A 34 3.08 -36.94 23.62
N THR A 35 3.42 -37.01 24.90
CA THR A 35 3.68 -35.81 25.72
C THR A 35 4.76 -34.90 25.15
N PRO A 36 5.94 -35.40 24.69
CA PRO A 36 6.96 -34.55 24.06
C PRO A 36 6.44 -33.87 22.79
N SER A 37 5.74 -34.61 21.92
CA SER A 37 5.18 -34.09 20.67
C SER A 37 4.09 -33.04 20.91
N LEU A 38 3.21 -33.25 21.89
CA LEU A 38 2.18 -32.29 22.27
C LEU A 38 2.80 -30.99 22.83
N ASN A 39 3.82 -31.10 23.66
CA ASN A 39 4.52 -29.94 24.20
C ASN A 39 5.28 -29.17 23.10
N ALA A 40 5.94 -29.88 22.18
CA ALA A 40 6.60 -29.28 21.03
C ALA A 40 5.58 -28.54 20.13
N ALA A 41 4.49 -29.21 19.75
CA ALA A 41 3.43 -28.61 18.93
C ALA A 41 2.81 -27.38 19.61
N LYS A 42 2.50 -27.46 20.92
CA LYS A 42 1.99 -26.33 21.70
C LYS A 42 2.92 -25.12 21.63
N ASN A 43 4.23 -25.34 21.78
CA ASN A 43 5.21 -24.26 21.72
C ASN A 43 5.35 -23.70 20.31
N SER A 44 5.45 -24.55 19.28
CA SER A 44 5.54 -24.12 17.88
C SER A 44 4.31 -23.32 17.44
N TRP A 45 3.10 -23.78 17.75
CA TRP A 45 1.86 -23.05 17.44
C TRP A 45 1.75 -21.73 18.19
N LYS A 46 2.23 -21.68 19.44
CA LYS A 46 2.29 -20.43 20.20
C LYS A 46 3.20 -19.41 19.51
N THR A 47 4.42 -19.81 19.12
CA THR A 47 5.35 -18.94 18.40
C THR A 47 4.76 -18.48 17.07
N LEU A 48 4.24 -19.40 16.25
CA LEU A 48 3.64 -19.05 14.95
C LEU A 48 2.48 -18.05 15.11
N LYS A 49 1.62 -18.26 16.12
CA LYS A 49 0.53 -17.33 16.41
C LYS A 49 1.07 -15.95 16.77
N THR A 50 2.10 -15.87 17.62
CA THR A 50 2.74 -14.60 17.97
C THR A 50 3.30 -13.91 16.73
N ASP A 51 4.06 -14.63 15.90
CA ASP A 51 4.69 -14.07 14.70
C ASP A 51 3.65 -13.54 13.70
N VAL A 52 2.58 -14.31 13.46
CA VAL A 52 1.48 -13.90 12.56
C VAL A 52 0.78 -12.65 13.09
N VAL A 53 0.50 -12.57 14.39
CA VAL A 53 -0.12 -11.37 14.97
C VAL A 53 0.79 -10.16 14.83
N THR A 54 2.09 -10.30 15.14
CA THR A 54 3.07 -9.21 14.98
C THR A 54 3.18 -8.75 13.52
N LEU A 55 3.19 -9.69 12.56
CA LEU A 55 3.20 -9.35 11.14
C LEU A 55 1.93 -8.61 10.72
N GLN A 56 0.76 -9.06 11.17
CA GLN A 56 -0.51 -8.40 10.86
C GLN A 56 -0.58 -6.97 11.43
N GLU A 57 -0.07 -6.76 12.65
CA GLU A 57 0.02 -5.42 13.24
C GLU A 57 1.02 -4.54 12.49
N GLY A 58 2.19 -5.08 12.13
CA GLY A 58 3.19 -4.40 11.32
C GLY A 58 2.64 -3.94 9.97
N ILE A 59 1.86 -4.80 9.29
CA ILE A 59 1.20 -4.47 8.02
C ILE A 59 0.21 -3.33 8.21
N LYS A 60 -0.68 -3.39 9.21
CA LYS A 60 -1.64 -2.31 9.49
C LYS A 60 -0.95 -0.97 9.74
N ILE A 61 0.16 -0.97 10.48
CA ILE A 61 0.94 0.24 10.74
C ILE A 61 1.56 0.77 9.44
N ALA A 62 2.13 -0.10 8.61
CA ALA A 62 2.73 0.28 7.33
C ALA A 62 1.69 0.87 6.37
N GLU A 63 0.55 0.20 6.20
CA GLU A 63 -0.58 0.68 5.39
C GLU A 63 -1.08 2.05 5.87
N LYS A 64 -1.23 2.22 7.19
CA LYS A 64 -1.65 3.50 7.77
C LYS A 64 -0.64 4.61 7.49
N LYS A 65 0.67 4.34 7.63
CA LYS A 65 1.74 5.30 7.32
C LYS A 65 1.72 5.68 5.84
N GLU A 66 1.54 4.73 4.94
CA GLU A 66 1.44 5.00 3.49
C GLU A 66 0.23 5.87 3.17
N GLN A 67 -0.94 5.57 3.74
CA GLN A 67 -2.15 6.38 3.54
C GLN A 67 -2.00 7.80 4.08
N ASP A 68 -1.38 7.97 5.24
CA ASP A 68 -1.13 9.29 5.82
C ASP A 68 -0.09 10.07 5.00
N PHE A 69 0.92 9.39 4.43
CA PHE A 69 1.88 9.98 3.52
C PHE A 69 1.24 10.44 2.19
N LEU A 70 0.40 9.61 1.57
CA LEU A 70 -0.35 9.99 0.36
C LEU A 70 -1.26 11.20 0.59
N LYS A 71 -1.88 11.29 1.77
CA LYS A 71 -2.68 12.46 2.16
C LYS A 71 -1.84 13.73 2.29
N GLN A 72 -0.61 13.62 2.80
CA GLN A 72 0.31 14.78 2.88
C GLN A 72 0.72 15.27 1.50
N LEU A 73 0.93 14.36 0.55
CA LEU A 73 1.30 14.69 -0.82
C LEU A 73 0.14 15.24 -1.66
N ARG A 74 -1.12 15.03 -1.25
CA ARG A 74 -2.28 15.55 -1.96
C ARG A 74 -2.23 17.08 -2.02
N PRO A 75 -2.35 17.69 -3.22
CA PRO A 75 -2.47 19.13 -3.34
C PRO A 75 -3.66 19.68 -2.54
N ALA A 76 -3.47 20.82 -1.91
CA ALA A 76 -4.55 21.57 -1.27
C ALA A 76 -5.49 22.16 -2.33
N ASN A 77 -4.93 22.69 -3.41
CA ASN A 77 -5.67 23.26 -4.54
C ASN A 77 -5.12 22.73 -5.86
N VAL A 78 -6.02 22.64 -6.85
CA VAL A 78 -5.70 22.32 -8.24
C VAL A 78 -6.55 23.22 -9.13
N PHE A 79 -5.94 23.87 -10.10
CA PHE A 79 -6.60 24.79 -11.03
C PHE A 79 -6.17 24.53 -12.46
N TYR A 80 -7.11 24.72 -13.38
CA TYR A 80 -6.85 24.80 -14.81
C TYR A 80 -7.45 26.07 -15.37
N PHE A 81 -6.62 27.00 -15.84
CA PHE A 81 -7.10 28.31 -16.26
C PHE A 81 -6.32 28.85 -17.46
N TYR A 82 -6.91 29.81 -18.16
CA TYR A 82 -6.26 30.49 -19.28
C TYR A 82 -5.44 31.69 -18.78
N LYS A 83 -4.14 31.69 -19.10
CA LYS A 83 -3.18 32.71 -18.65
C LYS A 83 -2.89 33.68 -19.79
N LYS A 84 -3.48 34.88 -19.73
CA LYS A 84 -3.43 35.90 -20.80
C LYS A 84 -2.00 36.25 -21.24
N ILE A 85 -1.06 36.37 -20.30
CA ILE A 85 0.34 36.73 -20.60
C ILE A 85 1.07 35.68 -21.45
N HIS A 86 0.61 34.43 -21.44
CA HIS A 86 1.14 33.35 -22.26
C HIS A 86 0.22 33.01 -23.44
N ASN A 87 -0.98 33.60 -23.53
CA ASN A 87 -1.99 33.18 -24.50
C ASN A 87 -2.20 31.65 -24.53
N ALA A 88 -2.15 31.00 -23.37
CA ALA A 88 -2.21 29.54 -23.24
C ALA A 88 -2.87 29.11 -21.92
N TYR A 89 -3.21 27.82 -21.81
CA TYR A 89 -3.73 27.27 -20.57
C TYR A 89 -2.61 26.82 -19.64
N THR A 90 -2.87 26.93 -18.35
CA THR A 90 -1.96 26.60 -17.26
C THR A 90 -2.65 25.63 -16.31
N PHE A 91 -1.96 24.56 -15.94
CA PHE A 91 -2.34 23.69 -14.82
C PHE A 91 -1.52 24.11 -13.61
N GLU A 92 -2.17 24.49 -12.52
CA GLU A 92 -1.52 24.93 -11.28
C GLU A 92 -1.97 24.07 -10.10
N ILE A 93 -1.04 23.77 -9.21
CA ILE A 93 -1.30 23.17 -7.91
C ILE A 93 -0.77 24.05 -6.80
N LYS A 94 -1.37 23.90 -5.62
CA LYS A 94 -0.74 24.28 -4.35
C LYS A 94 -0.57 23.03 -3.51
N THR A 95 0.66 22.70 -3.12
CA THR A 95 0.94 21.54 -2.26
C THR A 95 0.28 21.71 -0.88
N GLY A 96 0.01 20.59 -0.20
CA GLY A 96 -0.60 20.59 1.13
C GLY A 96 0.24 21.32 2.20
N THR A 97 -0.40 21.68 3.31
CA THR A 97 0.26 22.40 4.43
C THR A 97 1.36 21.60 5.12
N ASN A 98 1.32 20.27 5.01
CA ASN A 98 2.30 19.35 5.57
C ASN A 98 2.98 18.51 4.48
N ALA A 99 2.95 18.97 3.23
CA ALA A 99 3.55 18.21 2.14
C ALA A 99 5.08 18.08 2.34
N PRO A 100 5.62 16.85 2.28
CA PRO A 100 7.07 16.67 2.28
C PRO A 100 7.67 17.28 0.99
N ASN A 101 8.98 17.53 1.01
CA ASN A 101 9.67 17.95 -0.19
C ASN A 101 9.63 16.83 -1.23
N ALA A 102 9.06 17.13 -2.40
CA ALA A 102 8.94 16.19 -3.51
C ALA A 102 9.15 16.94 -4.82
N SER A 103 9.51 16.21 -5.88
CA SER A 103 9.45 16.76 -7.24
C SER A 103 8.09 16.45 -7.84
N TYR A 104 7.50 17.38 -8.58
CA TYR A 104 6.16 17.18 -9.14
C TYR A 104 6.18 17.22 -10.66
N LYS A 105 5.27 16.47 -11.26
CA LYS A 105 4.94 16.53 -12.68
C LYS A 105 3.44 16.37 -12.84
N VAL A 106 2.91 16.89 -13.94
CA VAL A 106 1.52 16.64 -14.32
C VAL A 106 1.50 15.82 -15.62
N MET A 107 0.66 14.81 -15.65
CA MET A 107 0.46 13.93 -16.79
C MET A 107 -0.92 14.15 -17.38
N ASN A 108 -1.00 14.41 -18.69
CA ASN A 108 -2.26 14.31 -19.40
C ASN A 108 -2.47 12.84 -19.79
N LEU A 109 -3.38 12.16 -19.11
CA LEU A 109 -3.64 10.74 -19.30
C LEU A 109 -4.34 10.46 -20.63
N THR A 110 -5.11 11.42 -21.16
CA THR A 110 -5.81 11.29 -22.44
C THR A 110 -4.85 11.36 -23.62
N LYS A 111 -3.82 12.20 -23.54
CA LYS A 111 -2.84 12.45 -24.60
C LYS A 111 -1.49 11.76 -24.37
N ASN A 112 -1.32 11.11 -23.22
CA ASN A 112 -0.08 10.49 -22.77
C ASN A 112 1.14 11.45 -22.82
N THR A 113 0.93 12.70 -22.38
CA THR A 113 2.00 13.72 -22.28
C THR A 113 2.37 13.98 -20.83
N VAL A 114 3.64 14.36 -20.61
CA VAL A 114 4.19 14.66 -19.28
C VAL A 114 4.75 16.08 -19.28
N HIS A 115 4.40 16.85 -18.25
CA HIS A 115 4.89 18.19 -18.04
C HIS A 115 5.55 18.25 -16.66
N ASN A 116 6.87 18.39 -16.64
CA ASN A 116 7.63 18.49 -15.40
C ASN A 116 7.34 19.84 -14.73
N MET A 117 7.12 19.79 -13.42
CA MET A 117 7.18 20.96 -12.54
C MET A 117 8.48 20.88 -11.74
N TRP A 118 8.65 21.76 -10.74
CA TRP A 118 9.83 21.78 -9.89
C TRP A 118 9.60 21.00 -8.59
N SER A 119 10.60 21.02 -7.71
CA SER A 119 10.53 20.44 -6.37
C SER A 119 10.08 21.46 -5.34
N GLY A 120 9.33 21.01 -4.34
CA GLY A 120 8.84 21.87 -3.27
C GLY A 120 8.19 21.08 -2.15
N GLY A 121 8.16 21.69 -0.97
CA GLY A 121 7.52 21.15 0.23
C GLY A 121 6.16 21.80 0.49
N ALA A 122 5.83 21.99 1.76
CA ALA A 122 4.57 22.56 2.21
C ALA A 122 4.19 23.90 1.54
N ASN A 123 2.91 24.07 1.20
CA ASN A 123 2.31 25.32 0.70
C ASN A 123 2.98 25.94 -0.54
N THR A 124 3.61 25.13 -1.38
CA THR A 124 4.30 25.59 -2.59
C THR A 124 3.33 25.61 -3.77
N ASN A 125 3.25 26.74 -4.48
CA ASN A 125 2.54 26.80 -5.75
C ASN A 125 3.44 26.25 -6.86
N MET A 126 2.87 25.46 -7.78
CA MET A 126 3.57 24.88 -8.91
C MET A 126 2.69 24.86 -10.14
N TRP A 127 3.25 25.04 -11.33
CA TRP A 127 2.44 25.04 -12.55
C TRP A 127 3.16 24.51 -13.78
N ALA A 128 2.37 24.04 -14.74
CA ALA A 128 2.76 23.75 -16.10
C ALA A 128 2.00 24.70 -17.04
N ASP A 129 2.75 25.52 -17.77
CA ASP A 129 2.21 26.45 -18.77
C ASP A 129 2.13 25.80 -20.16
N TRP A 130 1.54 26.51 -21.13
CA TRP A 130 1.50 26.14 -22.56
C TRP A 130 0.70 24.87 -22.87
N LEU A 131 -0.36 24.63 -22.09
CA LEU A 131 -1.24 23.48 -22.28
C LEU A 131 -2.36 23.81 -23.28
N SER A 132 -2.85 22.76 -23.95
CA SER A 132 -4.02 22.84 -24.84
C SER A 132 -5.31 22.63 -24.04
N PHE A 133 -6.38 23.34 -24.38
CA PHE A 133 -7.67 23.12 -23.73
C PHE A 133 -8.47 22.02 -24.41
N ASN A 134 -8.91 21.06 -23.60
CA ASN A 134 -9.96 20.12 -23.91
C ASN A 134 -10.65 19.74 -22.58
N PRO A 135 -11.95 20.03 -22.40
CA PRO A 135 -12.64 19.77 -21.12
C PRO A 135 -12.67 18.28 -20.75
N ASN A 136 -12.52 17.38 -21.74
CA ASN A 136 -12.52 15.93 -21.54
C ASN A 136 -11.14 15.34 -21.22
N ASP A 137 -10.06 16.14 -21.29
CA ASP A 137 -8.74 15.65 -20.91
C ASP A 137 -8.71 15.34 -19.41
N GLU A 138 -8.16 14.18 -19.04
CA GLU A 138 -7.92 13.78 -17.66
C GLU A 138 -6.44 14.03 -17.32
N PHE A 139 -6.20 14.79 -16.24
CA PHE A 139 -4.85 15.07 -15.76
C PHE A 139 -4.61 14.38 -14.42
N ALA A 140 -3.39 13.90 -14.23
CA ALA A 140 -2.89 13.39 -12.95
C ALA A 140 -1.70 14.20 -12.47
N VAL A 141 -1.67 14.51 -11.17
CA VAL A 141 -0.48 15.05 -10.51
C VAL A 141 0.30 13.89 -9.93
N VAL A 142 1.59 13.84 -10.24
CA VAL A 142 2.51 12.82 -9.76
C VAL A 142 3.58 13.49 -8.91
N ALA A 143 3.68 13.07 -7.66
CA ALA A 143 4.77 13.43 -6.76
C ALA A 143 5.86 12.35 -6.83
N VAL A 144 7.12 12.77 -6.90
CA VAL A 144 8.29 11.90 -6.90
C VAL A 144 9.06 12.13 -5.61
N VAL A 145 9.10 11.10 -4.76
CA VAL A 145 9.81 11.10 -3.48
C VAL A 145 10.78 9.93 -3.47
N ASP A 146 12.06 10.22 -3.25
CA ASP A 146 13.14 9.21 -3.24
C ASP A 146 13.13 8.27 -4.48
N GLY A 147 12.84 8.85 -5.66
CA GLY A 147 12.77 8.12 -6.92
C GLY A 147 11.50 7.29 -7.12
N LYS A 148 10.55 7.29 -6.18
CA LYS A 148 9.25 6.63 -6.30
C LYS A 148 8.17 7.61 -6.72
N GLU A 149 7.31 7.19 -7.64
CA GLU A 149 6.21 8.00 -8.16
C GLU A 149 4.89 7.67 -7.47
N TYR A 150 4.17 8.72 -7.08
CA TYR A 150 2.87 8.64 -6.42
C TYR A 150 1.85 9.51 -7.16
N VAL A 151 0.75 8.91 -7.62
CA VAL A 151 -0.38 9.68 -8.17
C VAL A 151 -1.17 10.26 -6.99
N VAL A 152 -1.13 11.58 -6.83
CA VAL A 152 -1.64 12.27 -5.63
C VAL A 152 -2.92 13.07 -5.90
N TYR A 153 -3.23 13.28 -7.17
CA TYR A 153 -4.47 13.87 -7.65
C TYR A 153 -4.76 13.40 -9.06
N LYS A 154 -6.04 13.24 -9.39
CA LYS A 154 -6.49 12.91 -10.75
C LYS A 154 -7.90 13.42 -10.98
N ASP A 155 -8.10 14.19 -12.05
CA ASP A 155 -9.42 14.69 -12.43
C ASP A 155 -9.48 15.16 -13.89
N LYS A 156 -10.68 15.39 -14.40
CA LYS A 156 -10.91 15.98 -15.73
C LYS A 156 -10.81 17.50 -15.69
N VAL A 157 -10.33 18.10 -16.79
CA VAL A 157 -10.22 19.56 -16.92
C VAL A 157 -11.52 20.28 -16.55
N GLN A 158 -12.67 19.80 -17.02
CA GLN A 158 -13.97 20.42 -16.70
C GLN A 158 -14.28 20.53 -15.20
N ASN A 159 -13.69 19.69 -14.35
CA ASN A 159 -13.94 19.67 -12.90
C ASN A 159 -12.98 20.60 -12.13
N ILE A 160 -11.87 21.00 -12.74
CA ILE A 160 -10.82 21.85 -12.15
C ILE A 160 -10.66 23.19 -12.87
N MET A 161 -11.53 23.46 -13.84
CA MET A 161 -11.52 24.69 -14.60
C MET A 161 -11.97 25.85 -13.70
N ASN A 162 -11.16 26.90 -13.66
CA ASN A 162 -11.45 28.12 -12.91
C ASN A 162 -11.34 29.34 -13.84
#